data_AF-A0A0Q7CGZ4-F1
#
_entry.id   AF-A0A0Q7CGZ4-F1
#
_cell.length_a   1.000
_cell.length_b   1.000
_cell.length_c   1.000
_cell.angle_alpha   90.00
_cell.angle_beta   90.00
_cell.angle_gamma   90.00
#
_symmetry.space_group_name_H-M   'P 1'
#
loop_
_entity.id
_entity.type
_entity.pdbx_description
1 polymer ?
#
loop_
_entity_poly.entity_id
_entity_poly.type
_entity_poly.pdbx_seq_one_letter_code
_entity_poly.pdbx_strand_id
1 'polypeptide(L)'
;MSGPPASPGLPVGVWLPANGQRRPAWLRSCPMTNTFPRRAVLALALLPAALAVRSVRAQAPAPVQLFKVVSSRDEVIVGADAAMLGAGSGPAVERLAAQLAAKGQLTLWQYASHKDSGGALVQAPLRQIVVFKNEALRIEPYATPLPIQAPK
;
A
#
# COMPACT_ATOMS: atom_id res chain seq x y z
N MET A 1 -8.18 36.95 -51.57
CA MET A 1 -9.41 37.67 -51.13
C MET A 1 -10.26 36.63 -50.40
N SER A 2 -10.68 36.75 -49.14
CA SER A 2 -10.92 37.91 -48.29
C SER A 2 -10.88 37.47 -46.80
N GLY A 3 -10.42 38.35 -45.91
CA GLY A 3 -10.68 38.23 -44.46
C GLY A 3 -12.02 38.88 -44.07
N PRO A 4 -12.16 39.40 -42.84
CA PRO A 4 -12.67 38.77 -41.61
C PRO A 4 -14.10 39.28 -41.25
N PRO A 5 -14.64 39.05 -40.03
CA PRO A 5 -14.42 40.04 -38.97
C PRO A 5 -14.26 39.51 -37.53
N ALA A 6 -13.60 40.37 -36.74
CA ALA A 6 -13.42 40.32 -35.30
C ALA A 6 -14.62 40.89 -34.53
N SER A 7 -14.73 40.56 -33.23
CA SER A 7 -15.36 41.36 -32.14
C SER A 7 -15.28 40.59 -30.80
N PRO A 8 -15.50 41.21 -29.62
CA PRO A 8 -14.84 42.39 -29.06
C PRO A 8 -14.33 42.14 -27.63
N GLY A 9 -13.45 43.02 -27.14
CA GLY A 9 -12.92 42.99 -25.76
C GLY A 9 -13.79 43.71 -24.73
N LEU A 10 -13.43 43.54 -23.46
CA LEU A 10 -13.57 44.52 -22.36
C LEU A 10 -12.52 44.21 -21.25
N PRO A 11 -12.18 45.18 -20.38
CA PRO A 11 -10.78 45.47 -20.07
C PRO A 11 -10.44 45.66 -18.57
N VAL A 12 -9.15 45.97 -18.34
CA VAL A 12 -8.52 46.73 -17.25
C VAL A 12 -8.42 46.11 -15.84
N GLY A 13 -7.17 45.97 -15.40
CA GLY A 13 -6.76 45.82 -14.01
C GLY A 13 -5.23 45.80 -13.88
N VAL A 14 -4.62 46.98 -14.02
CA VAL A 14 -3.18 47.27 -14.05
C VAL A 14 -2.56 47.24 -12.64
N TRP A 15 -1.27 46.88 -12.53
CA TRP A 15 -0.17 47.60 -11.83
C TRP A 15 0.89 46.65 -11.20
N LEU A 16 2.05 46.57 -11.87
CA LEU A 16 3.41 46.35 -11.31
C LEU A 16 3.90 47.70 -10.70
N PRO A 17 4.98 47.82 -9.88
CA PRO A 17 6.25 47.12 -10.05
C PRO A 17 7.04 46.76 -8.78
N ALA A 18 8.14 46.04 -9.02
CA ALA A 18 9.28 45.85 -8.14
C ALA A 18 9.96 47.17 -7.75
N ASN A 19 10.44 47.25 -6.50
CA ASN A 19 11.40 48.24 -6.02
C ASN A 19 12.18 47.55 -4.88
N GLY A 20 13.50 47.49 -4.83
CA GLY A 20 14.48 48.49 -5.21
C GLY A 20 15.34 48.76 -3.97
N GLN A 21 16.24 47.82 -3.66
CA GLN A 21 17.26 47.99 -2.63
C GLN A 21 18.22 49.14 -2.98
N ARG A 22 18.46 50.09 -2.05
CA ARG A 22 19.74 50.83 -1.89
C ARG A 22 19.91 51.48 -0.50
N ARG A 23 21.06 51.11 0.15
CA ARG A 23 22.05 51.98 0.86
C ARG A 23 21.66 52.59 2.23
N PRO A 24 22.62 53.08 3.08
CA PRO A 24 24.06 53.36 2.85
C PRO A 24 25.03 52.85 3.93
N ALA A 25 26.30 53.26 3.78
CA ALA A 25 27.48 52.82 4.51
C ALA A 25 28.05 53.91 5.45
N TRP A 26 28.79 53.41 6.46
CA TRP A 26 29.86 54.03 7.27
C TRP A 26 29.55 54.97 8.45
N LEU A 27 30.04 54.57 9.65
CA LEU A 27 30.87 55.33 10.62
C LEU A 27 31.22 54.38 11.79
N ARG A 28 32.44 53.82 11.85
CA ARG A 28 33.59 54.18 12.73
C ARG A 28 33.39 54.07 14.26
N SER A 29 34.14 53.11 14.83
CA SER A 29 35.08 53.25 15.97
C SER A 29 34.66 52.97 17.44
N CYS A 30 35.26 51.89 17.98
CA CYS A 30 35.95 51.68 19.30
C CYS A 30 35.15 51.75 20.63
N PRO A 31 35.68 51.26 21.78
CA PRO A 31 36.41 50.03 22.09
C PRO A 31 35.92 49.29 23.38
N MET A 32 36.43 48.07 23.58
CA MET A 32 36.76 47.40 24.86
C MET A 32 35.68 46.91 25.86
N THR A 33 36.11 45.88 26.58
CA THR A 33 35.68 45.37 27.91
C THR A 33 34.40 44.53 28.04
N ASN A 34 34.62 43.21 27.99
CA ASN A 34 34.49 42.32 29.15
C ASN A 34 33.17 42.36 29.94
N THR A 35 32.34 41.32 29.80
CA THR A 35 31.93 40.44 30.92
C THR A 35 30.96 39.38 30.41
N PHE A 36 31.28 38.12 30.65
CA PHE A 36 30.35 37.00 30.52
C PHE A 36 29.28 37.08 31.63
N PRO A 37 27.98 37.01 31.31
CA PRO A 37 27.00 36.49 32.23
C PRO A 37 26.62 35.07 31.81
N ARG A 38 27.27 34.11 32.47
CA ARG A 38 26.70 32.80 32.76
C ARG A 38 25.35 33.03 33.44
N ARG A 39 24.22 32.91 32.72
CA ARG A 39 22.86 32.60 33.22
C ARG A 39 21.82 32.98 32.17
N ALA A 40 21.44 32.04 31.34
CA ALA A 40 20.09 31.91 30.78
C ALA A 40 19.97 30.54 30.08
N VAL A 41 20.20 29.48 30.85
CA VAL A 41 19.63 28.16 30.54
C VAL A 41 18.18 28.21 30.99
N LEU A 42 17.29 27.57 30.22
CA LEU A 42 15.83 27.42 30.38
C LEU A 42 14.98 28.46 29.63
N ALA A 43 14.54 28.07 28.42
CA ALA A 43 13.12 27.96 28.08
C ALA A 43 12.95 27.74 26.56
N LEU A 44 12.92 26.48 26.11
CA LEU A 44 12.04 26.01 25.02
C LEU A 44 12.15 24.48 24.85
N ALA A 45 11.81 23.73 25.89
CA ALA A 45 11.44 22.34 25.72
C ALA A 45 9.93 22.29 25.45
N LEU A 46 9.51 21.44 24.50
CA LEU A 46 8.13 21.13 24.07
C LEU A 46 7.70 21.77 22.74
N LEU A 47 8.18 21.19 21.63
CA LEU A 47 7.40 21.09 20.40
C LEU A 47 7.26 19.59 20.05
N PRO A 48 6.03 19.11 19.78
CA PRO A 48 5.65 17.71 19.94
C PRO A 48 6.20 16.84 18.81
N ALA A 49 6.59 15.62 19.16
CA ALA A 49 6.86 14.55 18.21
C ALA A 49 5.61 14.32 17.35
N ALA A 50 5.64 14.79 16.09
CA ALA A 50 4.60 14.51 15.12
C ALA A 50 4.54 12.99 14.93
N LEU A 51 3.47 12.38 15.46
CA LEU A 51 3.14 10.98 15.23
C LEU A 51 3.15 10.73 13.71
N ALA A 52 4.11 9.95 13.24
CA ALA A 52 4.01 9.26 11.98
C ALA A 52 2.90 8.20 12.13
N VAL A 53 1.64 8.64 12.08
CA VAL A 53 0.51 7.74 11.88
C VAL A 53 0.69 7.18 10.48
N ARG A 54 1.37 6.03 10.38
CA ARG A 54 1.29 5.19 9.17
C ARG A 54 -0.17 4.88 8.97
N SER A 55 -0.81 5.52 7.99
CA SER A 55 -2.15 5.11 7.59
C SER A 55 -2.04 3.67 7.09
N VAL A 56 -2.52 2.71 7.88
CA VAL A 56 -2.91 1.41 7.33
C VAL A 56 -4.07 1.72 6.41
N ARG A 57 -3.80 1.77 5.10
CA ARG A 57 -4.88 1.72 4.13
C ARG A 57 -5.52 0.35 4.32
N ALA A 58 -6.80 0.33 4.66
CA ALA A 58 -7.62 -0.85 4.50
C ALA A 58 -7.66 -1.16 3.01
N GLN A 59 -6.70 -1.94 2.52
CA GLN A 59 -6.79 -2.53 1.19
C GLN A 59 -7.98 -3.46 1.23
N ALA A 60 -8.93 -3.24 0.31
CA ALA A 60 -9.98 -4.21 0.06
C ALA A 60 -9.32 -5.59 -0.06
N PRO A 61 -9.86 -6.64 0.61
CA PRO A 61 -9.23 -7.94 0.61
C PRO A 61 -8.88 -8.35 -0.82
N ALA A 62 -7.61 -8.68 -1.06
CA ALA A 62 -7.17 -9.09 -2.38
C ALA A 62 -8.01 -10.29 -2.83
N PRO A 63 -8.43 -10.35 -4.10
CA PRO A 63 -9.25 -11.46 -4.59
C PRO A 63 -8.50 -12.78 -4.36
N VAL A 64 -9.10 -13.66 -3.56
CA VAL A 64 -8.57 -14.99 -3.26
C VAL A 64 -8.99 -15.96 -4.35
N GLN A 65 -8.03 -16.69 -4.91
CA GLN A 65 -8.28 -17.79 -5.83
C GLN A 65 -8.16 -19.12 -5.09
N LEU A 66 -9.05 -20.05 -5.39
CA LEU A 66 -9.09 -21.35 -4.75
C LEU A 66 -8.43 -22.42 -5.63
N PHE A 67 -7.71 -23.31 -4.97
CA PHE A 67 -7.02 -24.45 -5.57
C PHE A 67 -7.36 -25.70 -4.79
N LYS A 68 -7.51 -26.81 -5.49
CA LYS A 68 -7.55 -28.13 -4.87
C LYS A 68 -6.14 -28.69 -4.88
N VAL A 69 -5.63 -29.01 -3.71
CA VAL A 69 -4.39 -29.75 -3.54
C VAL A 69 -4.75 -31.20 -3.28
N VAL A 70 -4.30 -32.08 -4.17
CA VAL A 70 -4.55 -33.53 -4.13
C VAL A 70 -3.25 -34.21 -3.73
N SER A 71 -3.30 -34.99 -2.65
CA SER A 71 -2.22 -35.83 -2.17
C SER A 71 -2.68 -37.30 -2.15
N SER A 72 -1.77 -38.22 -1.84
CA SER A 72 -2.14 -39.64 -1.63
C SER A 72 -2.95 -39.87 -0.35
N ARG A 73 -2.94 -38.92 0.58
CA ARG A 73 -3.66 -39.03 1.86
C ARG A 73 -5.00 -38.32 1.84
N ASP A 74 -5.08 -37.19 1.16
CA ASP A 74 -6.18 -36.26 1.29
C ASP A 74 -6.27 -35.26 0.14
N GLU A 75 -7.45 -34.66 0.01
CA GLU A 75 -7.71 -33.50 -0.85
C GLU A 75 -8.09 -32.31 0.03
N VAL A 76 -7.47 -31.16 -0.20
CA VAL A 76 -7.76 -29.93 0.54
C VAL A 76 -7.95 -28.76 -0.41
N ILE A 77 -8.96 -27.93 -0.12
CA ILE A 77 -9.15 -26.66 -0.84
C ILE A 77 -8.36 -25.58 -0.12
N VAL A 78 -7.53 -24.86 -0.85
CA VAL A 78 -6.69 -23.80 -0.33
C VAL A 78 -6.91 -22.51 -1.10
N GLY A 79 -6.80 -21.38 -0.41
CA GLY A 79 -6.84 -20.05 -1.01
C GLY A 79 -5.45 -19.45 -1.16
N ALA A 80 -5.18 -18.83 -2.30
CA ALA A 80 -4.01 -18.00 -2.52
C ALA A 80 -4.42 -16.63 -3.07
N ASP A 81 -3.82 -15.57 -2.54
CA ASP A 81 -3.99 -14.20 -3.01
C ASP A 81 -2.92 -13.83 -4.06
N ALA A 82 -3.04 -12.62 -4.61
CA ALA A 82 -2.11 -12.11 -5.60
C ALA A 82 -0.66 -12.01 -5.09
N ALA A 83 -0.45 -11.76 -3.79
CA ALA A 83 0.89 -11.69 -3.20
C ALA A 83 1.54 -13.08 -3.14
N MET A 84 0.76 -14.10 -2.81
CA MET A 84 1.21 -15.49 -2.77
C MET A 84 1.51 -16.04 -4.17
N LEU A 85 0.66 -15.73 -5.16
CA LEU A 85 0.84 -16.17 -6.55
C LEU A 85 2.04 -15.48 -7.23
N GLY A 86 2.43 -14.31 -6.73
CA GLY A 86 3.51 -13.50 -7.31
C GLY A 86 3.13 -12.86 -8.65
N ALA A 87 4.07 -12.10 -9.20
CA ALA A 87 3.92 -11.43 -10.47
C ALA A 87 3.92 -12.44 -11.64
N GLY A 88 3.06 -12.22 -12.63
CA GLY A 88 3.02 -13.01 -13.86
C GLY A 88 1.62 -13.02 -14.50
N SER A 89 1.58 -13.22 -15.82
CA SER A 89 0.35 -13.26 -16.61
C SER A 89 -0.16 -14.68 -16.91
N GLY A 90 0.63 -15.71 -16.57
CA GLY A 90 0.26 -17.11 -16.78
C GLY A 90 -0.88 -17.58 -15.85
N PRO A 91 -1.46 -18.77 -16.14
CA PRO A 91 -2.49 -19.38 -15.32
C PRO A 91 -2.10 -19.41 -13.84
N ALA A 92 -3.04 -19.08 -12.95
CA ALA A 92 -2.73 -18.97 -11.54
C ALA A 92 -2.27 -20.29 -10.90
N VAL A 93 -2.74 -21.44 -11.40
CA VAL A 93 -2.29 -22.76 -10.94
C VAL A 93 -0.81 -22.98 -11.23
N GLU A 94 -0.33 -22.58 -12.40
CA GLU A 94 1.09 -22.66 -12.77
C GLU A 94 1.94 -21.71 -11.92
N ARG A 95 1.43 -20.52 -11.65
CA ARG A 95 2.09 -19.55 -10.77
C ARG A 95 2.19 -20.05 -9.33
N LEU A 96 1.12 -20.64 -8.79
CA LEU A 96 1.16 -21.26 -7.46
C LEU A 96 2.14 -22.43 -7.43
N ALA A 97 2.14 -23.28 -8.45
CA ALA A 97 3.08 -24.39 -8.57
C ALA A 97 4.54 -23.91 -8.63
N ALA A 98 4.82 -22.84 -9.37
CA ALA A 98 6.14 -22.22 -9.41
C ALA A 98 6.57 -21.69 -8.04
N GLN A 99 5.66 -21.06 -7.29
CA GLN A 99 5.94 -20.58 -5.92
C GLN A 99 6.25 -21.73 -4.96
N LEU A 100 5.48 -22.82 -5.04
CA LEU A 100 5.74 -24.02 -4.25
C LEU A 100 7.06 -24.68 -4.63
N ALA A 101 7.37 -24.76 -5.92
CA ALA A 101 8.61 -25.33 -6.42
C ALA A 101 9.84 -24.52 -5.97
N ALA A 102 9.73 -23.19 -5.95
CA ALA A 102 10.81 -22.28 -5.56
C ALA A 102 11.04 -22.25 -4.04
N LYS A 103 9.97 -22.24 -3.24
CA LYS A 103 10.05 -22.12 -1.77
C LYS A 103 10.13 -23.46 -1.04
N GLY A 104 9.78 -24.56 -1.71
CA GLY A 104 9.71 -25.91 -1.14
C GLY A 104 8.47 -26.15 -0.25
N GLN A 105 7.88 -25.10 0.31
CA GLN A 105 6.62 -25.16 1.05
C GLN A 105 5.87 -23.83 0.97
N LEU A 106 4.55 -23.86 1.15
CA LEU A 106 3.70 -22.68 1.22
C LEU A 106 2.72 -22.78 2.39
N THR A 107 2.59 -21.70 3.16
CA THR A 107 1.53 -21.57 4.16
C THR A 107 0.30 -20.95 3.52
N LEU A 108 -0.82 -21.69 3.49
CA LEU A 108 -2.05 -21.31 2.80
C LEU A 108 -3.24 -21.46 3.74
N TRP A 109 -4.30 -20.66 3.53
CA TRP A 109 -5.57 -20.86 4.21
C TRP A 109 -6.31 -22.04 3.59
N GLN A 110 -6.74 -22.99 4.40
CA GLN A 110 -7.69 -24.04 4.02
C GLN A 110 -9.10 -23.45 3.99
N TYR A 111 -9.88 -23.83 2.97
CA TYR A 111 -11.26 -23.41 2.77
C TYR A 111 -12.23 -24.58 2.85
N ALA A 112 -13.44 -24.30 3.36
CA ALA A 112 -14.56 -25.22 3.30
C ALA A 112 -15.90 -24.47 3.30
N SER A 113 -16.94 -25.17 2.86
CA SER A 113 -18.29 -24.63 2.87
C SER A 113 -18.78 -24.44 4.30
N HIS A 114 -19.24 -23.24 4.62
CA HIS A 114 -19.75 -22.88 5.94
C HIS A 114 -21.03 -22.05 5.80
N LYS A 115 -21.86 -22.03 6.84
CA LYS A 115 -22.99 -21.10 6.93
C LYS A 115 -22.51 -19.77 7.51
N ASP A 116 -22.78 -18.67 6.83
CA ASP A 116 -22.51 -17.35 7.39
C ASP A 116 -23.52 -16.98 8.49
N SER A 117 -23.40 -15.78 9.07
CA SER A 117 -24.32 -15.30 10.11
C SER A 117 -25.76 -15.13 9.61
N GLY A 118 -25.98 -15.02 8.30
CA GLY A 118 -27.29 -15.01 7.67
C GLY A 118 -27.82 -16.41 7.31
N GLY A 119 -27.05 -17.46 7.58
CA GLY A 119 -27.41 -18.84 7.24
C GLY A 119 -27.15 -19.24 5.79
N ALA A 120 -26.58 -18.35 4.97
CA ALA A 120 -26.23 -18.64 3.58
C ALA A 120 -24.94 -19.46 3.50
N LEU A 121 -24.85 -20.35 2.52
CA LEU A 121 -23.63 -21.13 2.28
C LEU A 121 -22.58 -20.28 1.57
N VAL A 122 -21.38 -20.27 2.13
CA VAL A 122 -20.20 -19.57 1.63
C VAL A 122 -19.00 -20.50 1.63
N GLN A 123 -17.97 -20.19 0.85
CA GLN A 123 -16.65 -20.75 1.05
C GLN A 123 -15.88 -19.89 2.04
N ALA A 124 -15.60 -20.45 3.22
CA ALA A 124 -14.96 -19.72 4.31
C ALA A 124 -13.59 -20.31 4.67
N PRO A 125 -12.64 -19.45 5.07
CA PRO A 125 -11.35 -19.90 5.56
C PRO A 125 -11.52 -20.58 6.92
N LEU A 126 -10.91 -21.75 7.09
CA LEU A 126 -10.95 -22.54 8.32
C LEU A 126 -9.71 -22.30 9.19
N ARG A 127 -8.53 -22.59 8.63
CA ARG A 127 -7.24 -22.57 9.32
C ARG A 127 -6.12 -22.46 8.30
N GLN A 128 -4.94 -22.05 8.75
CA GLN A 128 -3.74 -22.13 7.92
C GLN A 128 -3.15 -23.55 7.95
N ILE A 129 -2.65 -23.99 6.80
CA ILE A 129 -1.93 -25.25 6.63
C ILE A 129 -0.63 -24.98 5.87
N VAL A 130 0.38 -25.81 6.10
CA VAL A 130 1.62 -25.80 5.33
C VAL A 130 1.55 -26.92 4.29
N VAL A 131 1.63 -26.54 3.02
CA VAL A 131 1.72 -27.48 1.90
C VAL A 131 3.19 -27.61 1.53
N PHE A 132 3.71 -28.83 1.62
CA PHE A 132 5.09 -29.15 1.23
C PHE A 132 5.13 -29.60 -0.23
N LYS A 133 6.22 -29.27 -0.91
CA LYS A 133 6.54 -29.82 -2.23
C LYS A 133 6.71 -31.34 -2.09
N ASN A 134 6.01 -32.09 -2.94
CA ASN A 134 6.09 -33.53 -3.03
C ASN A 134 5.82 -33.96 -4.49
N GLU A 135 6.47 -35.03 -4.96
CA GLU A 135 6.34 -35.53 -6.33
C GLU A 135 4.95 -36.09 -6.63
N ALA A 136 4.24 -36.60 -5.62
CA ALA A 136 2.87 -37.09 -5.75
C ALA A 136 1.80 -36.01 -5.56
N LEU A 137 2.19 -34.74 -5.37
CA LEU A 137 1.27 -33.63 -5.16
C LEU A 137 0.75 -33.12 -6.51
N ARG A 138 -0.58 -33.04 -6.66
CA ARG A 138 -1.21 -32.38 -7.80
C ARG A 138 -1.99 -31.16 -7.32
N ILE A 139 -1.87 -30.05 -8.06
CA ILE A 139 -2.61 -28.82 -7.79
C ILE A 139 -3.55 -28.57 -8.96
N GLU A 140 -4.84 -28.39 -8.66
CA GLU A 140 -5.89 -28.14 -9.64
C GLU A 140 -6.58 -26.80 -9.33
N PRO A 141 -7.03 -26.05 -10.35
CA PRO A 141 -7.95 -24.93 -10.13
C PRO A 141 -9.24 -25.42 -9.46
N TYR A 142 -9.74 -24.69 -8.46
CA TYR A 142 -11.02 -25.00 -7.82
C TYR A 142 -12.02 -23.87 -8.06
N ALA A 143 -12.99 -24.11 -8.94
CA ALA A 143 -14.11 -23.21 -9.16
C ALA A 143 -15.25 -23.57 -8.19
N THR A 144 -15.83 -22.56 -7.55
CA THR A 144 -16.97 -22.73 -6.65
C THR A 144 -18.08 -21.76 -7.04
N PRO A 145 -19.35 -22.18 -7.00
CA PRO A 145 -20.48 -21.27 -7.16
C PRO A 145 -20.76 -20.47 -5.88
N LEU A 146 -20.14 -20.85 -4.75
CA LEU A 146 -20.37 -20.20 -3.47
C LEU A 146 -19.55 -18.90 -3.37
N PRO A 147 -20.09 -17.86 -2.72
CA PRO A 147 -19.31 -16.66 -2.40
C PRO A 147 -18.09 -17.03 -1.54
N ILE A 148 -16.92 -16.49 -1.88
CA ILE A 148 -15.67 -16.73 -1.14
C ILE A 148 -15.48 -15.63 -0.10
N GLN A 149 -15.30 -16.00 1.16
CA GLN A 149 -14.93 -15.08 2.22
C GLN A 149 -13.41 -14.91 2.32
N ALA A 150 -12.95 -13.68 2.50
CA ALA A 150 -11.55 -13.42 2.75
C ALA A 150 -11.13 -13.93 4.16
N PRO A 151 -9.88 -14.36 4.34
CA PRO A 151 -9.33 -14.60 5.67
C PRO A 151 -9.29 -13.29 6.47
N LYS A 152 -9.49 -13.40 7.78
CA LYS A 152 -9.46 -12.28 8.72
C LYS A 152 -8.03 -11.89 9.08
#